data_AF-A0A929BJY7-F1
#
_entry.id   AF-A0A929BJY7-F1
#
_cell.length_a   1.000
_cell.length_b   1.000
_cell.length_c   1.000
_cell.angle_alpha   90.00
_cell.angle_beta   90.00
_cell.angle_gamma   90.00
#
_symmetry.space_group_name_H-M   'P 1'
#
loop_
_entity.id
_entity.type
_entity.pdbx_description
1 polymer ?
#
loop_
_entity_poly.entity_id
_entity_poly.type
_entity_poly.pdbx_seq_one_letter_code
_entity_poly.pdbx_strand_id
1 'polypeptide(L)'
;MEPGPFADVVVFSTVKTPAPGAAAPTFTYHLPHELQGRLVAGSLVVVPFGPRRLYGVVVALSDESPVPETRPVESLVDPEPVLTPAQIALARWMSRECLAPLHECLELILPPGVVGYADVLITLNPEAPADAANTDAQAALLALLRRRGPLRGTQVNTALHGVKWRAATEQLARRGVITRQSFLAPPRARPRQVRTARLMPTTDVDTPLSGLRSEVYPAIIEFLHTEGGPVDISWVYAETGCQRYHLNK
;
A
#
# COMPACT_ATOMS: atom_id res chain seq x y z
N MET A 1 -17.14 19.51 -13.82
CA MET A 1 -15.85 19.71 -14.50
C MET A 1 -15.31 18.34 -14.79
N GLU A 2 -15.14 17.99 -16.05
CA GLU A 2 -14.40 16.76 -16.37
C GLU A 2 -12.95 16.92 -15.90
N PRO A 3 -12.33 15.86 -15.35
CA PRO A 3 -10.95 15.92 -14.92
C PRO A 3 -10.04 16.17 -16.14
N GLY A 4 -9.18 17.19 -16.07
CA GLY A 4 -8.26 17.53 -17.14
C GLY A 4 -7.31 16.39 -17.52
N PRO A 5 -6.76 16.36 -18.75
CA PRO A 5 -5.92 15.28 -19.28
C PRO A 5 -4.61 15.04 -18.52
N PHE A 6 -4.24 15.89 -17.56
CA PHE A 6 -3.01 15.75 -16.79
C PHE A 6 -3.29 15.59 -15.29
N ALA A 7 -2.42 14.83 -14.63
CA ALA A 7 -2.42 14.60 -13.20
C ALA A 7 -1.07 14.97 -12.60
N ASP A 8 -1.09 15.78 -11.55
CA ASP A 8 0.07 16.03 -10.71
C ASP A 8 0.12 14.96 -9.63
N VAL A 9 1.20 14.18 -9.64
CA VAL A 9 1.38 13.01 -8.78
C VAL A 9 2.55 13.23 -7.84
N VAL A 10 2.32 13.03 -6.55
CA VAL A 10 3.40 12.89 -5.56
C VAL A 10 3.80 11.42 -5.52
N VAL A 11 5.05 11.14 -5.89
CA VAL A 11 5.57 9.77 -6.00
C VAL A 11 6.26 9.37 -4.70
N PHE A 12 5.93 8.19 -4.17
CA PHE A 12 6.55 7.62 -2.97
C PHE A 12 7.91 7.01 -3.30
N SER A 13 8.91 7.88 -3.36
CA SER A 13 10.31 7.48 -3.45
C SER A 13 11.14 8.40 -2.60
N THR A 14 12.19 7.82 -2.01
CA THR A 14 13.31 8.53 -1.40
C THR A 14 14.12 9.23 -2.50
N VAL A 15 13.51 10.20 -3.19
CA VAL A 15 14.24 11.11 -4.07
C VAL A 15 14.94 12.11 -3.15
N LYS A 16 16.22 12.41 -3.44
CA LYS A 16 16.89 13.52 -2.75
C LYS A 16 16.03 14.77 -2.90
N THR A 17 15.50 15.28 -1.80
CA THR A 17 14.76 16.53 -1.74
C THR A 17 15.64 17.63 -2.36
N PRO A 18 15.07 18.51 -3.21
CA PRO A 18 15.76 19.75 -3.57
C PRO A 18 16.09 20.56 -2.30
N ALA A 19 16.94 21.58 -2.45
CA ALA A 19 17.42 22.39 -1.35
C ALA A 19 16.29 22.88 -0.41
N PRO A 20 16.58 23.09 0.89
CA PRO A 20 15.59 23.57 1.87
C PRO A 20 14.84 24.79 1.35
N GLY A 21 13.49 24.74 1.37
CA GLY A 21 12.62 25.84 0.91
C GLY A 21 11.95 25.63 -0.45
N ALA A 22 12.35 24.62 -1.23
CA ALA A 22 11.58 24.19 -2.39
C ALA A 22 10.51 23.15 -1.97
N ALA A 23 9.24 23.39 -2.31
CA ALA A 23 8.21 22.37 -2.17
C ALA A 23 8.66 21.09 -2.91
N ALA A 24 8.50 19.92 -2.30
CA ALA A 24 8.86 18.67 -2.97
C ALA A 24 8.11 18.58 -4.32
N PRO A 25 8.80 18.28 -5.43
CA PRO A 25 8.18 18.38 -6.75
C PRO A 25 7.08 17.34 -6.88
N THR A 26 5.88 17.80 -7.22
CA THR A 26 4.90 16.98 -7.91
C THR A 26 5.43 16.68 -9.32
N PHE A 27 5.10 15.50 -9.84
CA PHE A 27 5.44 15.12 -11.20
C PHE A 27 4.17 15.07 -12.05
N THR A 28 4.17 15.75 -13.18
CA THR A 28 3.01 15.79 -14.07
C THR A 28 3.03 14.60 -15.04
N TYR A 29 1.91 13.87 -15.08
CA TYR A 29 1.66 12.74 -15.98
C TYR A 29 0.42 13.02 -16.83
N HIS A 30 0.36 12.48 -18.04
CA HIS A 30 -0.89 12.49 -18.80
C HIS A 30 -1.75 11.28 -18.46
N LEU A 31 -3.06 11.42 -18.62
CA LEU A 31 -4.06 10.39 -18.41
C LEU A 31 -4.33 9.66 -19.73
N PRO A 32 -4.03 8.35 -19.82
CA PRO A 32 -4.57 7.51 -20.88
C PRO A 32 -6.10 7.60 -20.94
N HIS A 33 -6.66 7.41 -22.13
CA HIS A 33 -8.11 7.52 -22.35
C HIS A 33 -8.93 6.62 -21.40
N GLU A 34 -8.42 5.45 -21.05
CA GLU A 34 -9.07 4.47 -20.17
C GLU A 34 -9.15 4.93 -18.70
N LEU A 35 -8.34 5.93 -18.32
CA LEU A 35 -8.27 6.49 -16.97
C LEU A 35 -8.96 7.86 -16.86
N GLN A 36 -9.33 8.48 -17.98
CA GLN A 36 -10.07 9.74 -17.98
C GLN A 36 -11.45 9.54 -17.31
N GLY A 37 -11.85 10.50 -16.48
CA GLY A 37 -13.09 10.43 -15.70
C GLY A 37 -13.06 9.50 -14.48
N ARG A 38 -12.01 8.68 -14.31
CA ARG A 38 -11.88 7.72 -13.18
C ARG A 38 -10.97 8.20 -12.07
N LEU A 39 -10.04 9.10 -12.38
CA LEU A 39 -9.10 9.64 -11.40
C LEU A 39 -9.64 10.92 -10.80
N VAL A 40 -9.41 11.06 -9.49
CA VAL A 40 -9.68 12.27 -8.72
C VAL A 40 -8.46 12.59 -7.85
N ALA A 41 -8.41 13.80 -7.30
CA ALA A 41 -7.42 14.10 -6.28
C ALA A 41 -7.59 13.12 -5.10
N GLY A 42 -6.49 12.49 -4.69
CA GLY A 42 -6.46 11.43 -3.69
C GLY A 42 -6.39 10.01 -4.25
N SER A 43 -6.56 9.83 -5.57
CA SER A 43 -6.42 8.52 -6.22
C SER A 43 -4.99 7.98 -6.07
N LEU A 44 -4.88 6.71 -5.68
CA LEU A 44 -3.62 5.98 -5.63
C LEU A 44 -3.32 5.38 -7.01
N VAL A 45 -2.14 5.68 -7.56
CA VAL A 45 -1.76 5.30 -8.92
C VAL A 45 -0.40 4.63 -8.96
N VAL A 46 -0.15 3.87 -10.03
CA VAL A 46 1.18 3.44 -10.44
C VAL A 46 1.65 4.32 -11.58
N VAL A 47 2.87 4.82 -11.47
CA VAL A 47 3.49 5.67 -12.48
C VAL A 47 4.93 5.23 -12.79
N PRO A 48 5.41 5.46 -14.02
CA PRO A 48 6.81 5.27 -14.36
C PRO A 48 7.65 6.41 -13.76
N PHE A 49 8.78 6.05 -13.18
CA PHE A 49 9.72 7.00 -12.57
C PHE A 49 11.16 6.57 -12.87
N GLY A 50 11.76 7.17 -13.91
CA GLY A 50 13.02 6.71 -14.47
C GLY A 50 12.90 5.26 -14.99
N PRO A 51 13.76 4.32 -14.55
CA PRO A 51 13.69 2.90 -14.91
C PRO A 51 12.79 2.07 -13.97
N ARG A 52 12.11 2.72 -13.00
CA ARG A 52 11.30 2.05 -11.98
C ARG A 52 9.83 2.37 -12.21
N ARG A 53 8.97 1.52 -11.65
CA ARG A 53 7.56 1.83 -11.42
C ARG A 53 7.38 2.10 -9.93
N LEU A 54 6.59 3.11 -9.59
CA LEU A 54 6.39 3.56 -8.22
C LEU A 54 4.91 3.81 -7.96
N TYR A 55 4.51 3.67 -6.70
CA TYR A 55 3.23 4.19 -6.24
C TYR A 55 3.30 5.71 -6.09
N GLY A 56 2.21 6.39 -6.36
CA GLY A 56 2.04 7.80 -6.10
C GLY A 56 0.58 8.17 -5.87
N VAL A 57 0.35 9.35 -5.31
CA VAL A 57 -1.00 9.89 -5.12
C VAL A 57 -1.19 11.10 -6.02
N VAL A 58 -2.32 11.12 -6.75
CA VAL A 58 -2.77 12.28 -7.51
C VAL A 58 -3.15 13.38 -6.52
N VAL A 59 -2.49 14.55 -6.59
CA VAL A 59 -2.77 15.69 -5.69
C VAL A 59 -3.45 16.86 -6.38
N ALA A 60 -3.47 16.87 -7.71
CA ALA A 60 -4.22 17.80 -8.54
C ALA A 60 -4.42 17.22 -9.95
N LEU A 61 -5.44 17.72 -10.64
CA LEU A 61 -5.73 17.45 -12.04
C LEU A 61 -5.73 18.78 -12.78
N SER A 62 -5.16 18.80 -13.97
CA SER A 62 -4.88 20.02 -14.74
C SER A 62 -5.19 19.82 -16.21
N ASP A 63 -5.62 20.89 -16.88
CA ASP A 63 -5.88 20.87 -18.32
C ASP A 63 -4.61 21.02 -19.16
N GLU A 64 -3.58 21.60 -18.57
CA GLU A 64 -2.30 21.88 -19.23
C GLU A 64 -1.15 21.23 -18.47
N SER A 65 -0.08 20.89 -19.20
CA SER A 65 1.16 20.42 -18.61
C SER A 65 2.19 21.54 -18.57
N PRO A 66 2.93 21.71 -17.45
CA PRO A 66 4.03 22.67 -17.39
C PRO A 66 5.25 22.22 -18.18
N VAL A 67 5.23 21.00 -18.75
CA VAL A 67 6.35 20.41 -19.51
C VAL A 67 5.84 19.88 -20.86
N PRO A 68 6.68 19.92 -21.91
CA PRO A 68 6.27 19.49 -23.24
C PRO A 68 6.08 17.98 -23.36
N GLU A 69 6.87 17.20 -22.62
CA GLU A 69 6.83 15.73 -22.65
C GLU A 69 6.45 15.17 -21.29
N THR A 70 5.39 14.37 -21.26
CA THR A 70 4.92 13.67 -20.06
C THR A 70 4.88 12.17 -20.30
N ARG A 71 4.95 11.41 -19.22
CA ARG A 71 4.70 9.96 -19.24
C ARG A 71 3.24 9.68 -18.85
N PRO A 72 2.66 8.54 -19.24
CA PRO A 72 1.32 8.18 -18.84
C PRO A 72 1.26 7.77 -17.36
N VAL A 73 0.12 7.98 -16.73
CA VAL A 73 -0.27 7.18 -15.56
C VAL A 73 -0.49 5.74 -16.02
N GLU A 74 0.20 4.77 -15.42
CA GLU A 74 0.14 3.37 -15.88
C GLU A 74 -1.16 2.69 -15.44
N SER A 75 -1.57 2.90 -14.20
CA SER A 75 -2.80 2.28 -13.69
C SER A 75 -3.31 2.96 -12.42
N LEU A 76 -4.62 2.91 -12.24
CA LEU A 76 -5.29 3.19 -10.98
C LEU A 76 -5.20 1.97 -10.06
N VAL A 77 -4.76 2.16 -8.81
CA VAL A 77 -4.56 1.06 -7.84
C VAL A 77 -5.86 0.72 -7.12
N ASP A 78 -6.62 1.73 -6.72
CA ASP A 78 -7.89 1.60 -6.04
C ASP A 78 -8.94 2.48 -6.75
N PRO A 79 -10.16 1.99 -7.01
CA PRO A 79 -11.22 2.82 -7.57
C PRO A 79 -11.59 4.02 -6.68
N GLU A 80 -11.44 3.92 -5.35
CA GLU A 80 -11.72 5.00 -4.42
C GLU A 80 -10.45 5.79 -4.06
N PRO A 81 -10.55 7.11 -3.84
CA PRO A 81 -9.42 7.90 -3.40
C PRO A 81 -8.98 7.48 -1.99
N VAL A 82 -7.68 7.22 -1.83
CA VAL A 82 -7.09 6.83 -0.54
C VAL A 82 -6.87 8.03 0.40
N LEU A 83 -6.96 9.24 -0.15
CA LEU A 83 -6.87 10.49 0.59
C LEU A 83 -7.99 11.43 0.18
N THR A 84 -8.54 12.13 1.16
CA THR A 84 -9.50 13.22 0.95
C THR A 84 -8.79 14.52 0.57
N PRO A 85 -9.48 15.48 -0.05
CA PRO A 85 -8.93 16.82 -0.30
C PRO A 85 -8.42 17.51 0.97
N ALA A 86 -9.11 17.35 2.10
CA ALA A 86 -8.70 17.91 3.38
C ALA A 86 -7.37 17.30 3.89
N GLN A 87 -7.19 15.99 3.72
CA GLN A 87 -5.92 15.31 4.06
C GLN A 87 -4.77 15.76 3.16
N ILE A 88 -5.02 15.96 1.86
CA ILE A 88 -4.01 16.50 0.93
C ILE A 88 -3.64 17.93 1.33
N ALA A 89 -4.62 18.77 1.69
CA ALA A 89 -4.38 20.13 2.17
C ALA A 89 -3.56 20.14 3.47
N LEU A 90 -3.86 19.23 4.41
CA LEU A 90 -3.08 19.03 5.63
C LEU A 90 -1.64 18.62 5.32
N ALA A 91 -1.42 17.67 4.42
CA ALA A 91 -0.07 17.25 4.00
C ALA A 91 0.73 18.43 3.41
N ARG A 92 0.08 19.24 2.57
CA ARG A 92 0.69 20.46 2.01
C ARG A 92 1.01 21.49 3.08
N TRP A 93 0.15 21.65 4.08
CA TRP A 93 0.42 22.52 5.24
C TRP A 93 1.62 22.01 6.04
N MET A 94 1.64 20.72 6.42
CA MET A 94 2.77 20.10 7.13
C MET A 94 4.09 20.26 6.38
N SER A 95 4.08 20.03 5.06
CA SER A 95 5.28 20.17 4.23
C SER A 95 5.84 21.59 4.25
N ARG A 96 4.97 22.61 4.23
CA ARG A 96 5.38 24.02 4.33
C ARG A 96 5.87 24.39 5.74
N GLU A 97 5.10 24.05 6.77
CA GLU A 97 5.41 24.46 8.16
C GLU A 97 6.62 23.71 8.73
N CYS A 98 6.79 22.43 8.39
CA CYS A 98 7.89 21.61 8.89
C CYS A 98 9.07 21.54 7.93
N LEU A 99 9.02 22.25 6.79
CA LEU A 99 10.02 22.16 5.71
C LEU A 99 10.34 20.71 5.30
N ALA A 100 9.33 19.84 5.40
CA ALA A 100 9.44 18.42 5.14
C ALA A 100 8.98 18.09 3.71
N PRO A 101 9.53 17.05 3.07
CA PRO A 101 9.06 16.63 1.76
C PRO A 101 7.58 16.23 1.77
N LEU A 102 6.81 16.69 0.78
CA LEU A 102 5.37 16.40 0.70
C LEU A 102 5.04 14.90 0.69
N HIS A 103 5.91 14.08 0.08
CA HIS A 103 5.70 12.62 0.05
C HIS A 103 5.75 12.02 1.46
N GLU A 104 6.66 12.45 2.33
CA GLU A 104 6.74 11.99 3.73
C GLU A 104 5.50 12.43 4.51
N CYS A 105 5.03 13.67 4.31
CA CYS A 105 3.80 14.15 4.95
C CYS A 105 2.57 13.36 4.52
N LEU A 106 2.47 12.98 3.23
CA LEU A 106 1.38 12.13 2.73
C LEU A 106 1.49 10.70 3.29
N GLU A 107 2.70 10.13 3.36
CA GLU A 107 2.92 8.79 3.94
C GLU A 107 2.48 8.71 5.41
N LEU A 108 2.64 9.80 6.19
CA LEU A 108 2.19 9.86 7.58
C LEU A 108 0.66 9.84 7.74
N ILE A 109 -0.07 10.39 6.76
CA ILE A 109 -1.54 10.47 6.79
C ILE A 109 -2.17 9.19 6.23
N LEU A 110 -1.48 8.52 5.31
CA LEU A 110 -1.95 7.29 4.70
C LEU A 110 -2.04 6.17 5.76
N PRO A 111 -3.14 5.39 5.77
CA PRO A 111 -3.22 4.24 6.66
C PRO A 111 -2.12 3.23 6.33
N PRO A 112 -1.51 2.60 7.35
CA PRO A 112 -0.40 1.69 7.14
C PRO A 112 -0.81 0.52 6.24
N GLY A 113 -0.01 0.27 5.20
CA GLY A 113 -0.20 -0.84 4.26
C GLY A 113 -1.16 -0.58 3.10
N VAL A 114 -1.80 0.60 3.02
CA VAL A 114 -2.66 1.00 1.87
C VAL A 114 -1.83 1.23 0.61
N VAL A 115 -0.62 1.74 0.78
CA VAL A 115 0.34 1.84 -0.32
C VAL A 115 1.19 0.58 -0.32
N GLY A 116 1.38 0.01 -1.50
CA GLY A 116 2.40 -1.00 -1.70
C GLY A 116 3.80 -0.37 -1.58
N TYR A 117 4.83 -1.12 -1.95
CA TYR A 117 6.18 -0.56 -1.96
C TYR A 117 6.97 -1.08 -3.15
N ALA A 118 7.90 -0.26 -3.63
CA ALA A 118 8.84 -0.70 -4.64
C ALA A 118 10.02 -1.40 -3.97
N ASP A 119 10.31 -2.62 -4.42
CA ASP A 119 11.49 -3.36 -4.01
C ASP A 119 12.21 -3.89 -5.25
N VAL A 120 13.28 -4.63 -5.01
CA VAL A 120 14.09 -5.25 -6.03
C VAL A 120 14.19 -6.73 -5.73
N LEU A 121 14.02 -7.57 -6.75
CA LEU A 121 14.41 -8.96 -6.72
C LEU A 121 15.82 -9.09 -7.29
N ILE A 122 16.71 -9.66 -6.50
CA ILE A 122 18.11 -9.89 -6.86
C ILE A 122 18.29 -11.38 -7.06
N THR A 123 18.69 -11.75 -8.28
CA THR A 123 18.84 -13.14 -8.70
C THR A 123 20.27 -13.37 -9.15
N LEU A 124 20.91 -14.44 -8.67
CA LEU A 124 22.19 -14.85 -9.18
C LEU A 124 22.01 -15.46 -10.57
N ASN A 125 22.85 -15.07 -11.53
CA ASN A 125 22.80 -15.69 -12.85
C ASN A 125 23.43 -17.09 -12.77
N PRO A 126 22.79 -18.14 -13.34
CA PRO A 126 23.29 -19.51 -13.23
C PRO A 126 24.69 -19.71 -13.82
N GLU A 127 25.03 -18.96 -14.86
CA GLU A 127 26.32 -19.01 -15.56
C GLU A 127 27.39 -18.10 -14.94
N ALA A 128 27.09 -17.50 -13.79
CA ALA A 128 28.02 -16.60 -13.11
C ALA A 128 29.30 -17.33 -12.64
N PRO A 129 30.50 -16.77 -12.88
CA PRO A 129 31.75 -17.33 -12.38
C PRO A 129 31.75 -17.50 -10.85
N ALA A 130 32.37 -18.58 -10.37
CA ALA A 130 32.45 -18.87 -8.94
C ALA A 130 33.17 -17.74 -8.16
N ASP A 131 34.19 -17.18 -8.79
CA ASP A 131 35.11 -16.12 -8.31
C ASP A 131 34.72 -14.71 -8.78
N ALA A 132 33.46 -14.48 -9.14
CA ALA A 132 33.00 -13.19 -9.66
C ALA A 132 33.10 -12.01 -8.66
N ALA A 133 33.45 -12.23 -7.40
CA ALA A 133 33.56 -11.18 -6.39
C ALA A 133 34.95 -10.51 -6.40
N ASN A 134 34.96 -9.18 -6.51
CA ASN A 134 36.18 -8.36 -6.44
C ASN A 134 36.30 -7.61 -5.10
N THR A 135 35.29 -7.71 -4.22
CA THR A 135 35.25 -7.03 -2.90
C THR A 135 34.52 -7.89 -1.88
N ASP A 136 34.76 -7.66 -0.59
CA ASP A 136 34.08 -8.39 0.49
C ASP A 136 32.56 -8.23 0.46
N ALA A 137 32.09 -7.03 0.09
CA ALA A 137 30.65 -6.77 -0.04
C ALA A 137 30.02 -7.61 -1.18
N GLN A 138 30.74 -7.78 -2.29
CA GLN A 138 30.30 -8.65 -3.38
C GLN A 138 30.35 -10.12 -2.97
N ALA A 139 31.42 -10.54 -2.29
CA ALA A 139 31.57 -11.92 -1.81
C ALA A 139 30.46 -12.30 -0.83
N ALA A 140 30.16 -11.44 0.14
CA ALA A 140 29.07 -11.64 1.10
C ALA A 140 27.70 -11.73 0.41
N LEU A 141 27.43 -10.87 -0.58
CA LEU A 141 26.19 -10.90 -1.34
C LEU A 141 26.05 -12.18 -2.18
N LEU A 142 27.08 -12.56 -2.94
CA LEU A 142 27.05 -13.77 -3.76
C LEU A 142 26.90 -15.03 -2.90
N ALA A 143 27.62 -15.12 -1.77
CA ALA A 143 27.49 -16.23 -0.83
C ALA A 143 26.07 -16.34 -0.26
N LEU A 144 25.45 -15.19 0.06
CA LEU A 144 24.07 -15.15 0.53
C LEU A 144 23.08 -15.64 -0.54
N LEU A 145 23.22 -15.16 -1.78
CA LEU A 145 22.34 -15.55 -2.90
C LEU A 145 22.52 -17.02 -3.28
N ARG A 146 23.74 -17.57 -3.24
CA ARG A 146 23.98 -19.00 -3.48
C ARG A 146 23.29 -19.88 -2.43
N ARG A 147 23.29 -19.45 -1.17
CA ARG A 147 22.70 -20.21 -0.06
C ARG A 147 21.18 -20.13 -0.01
N ARG A 148 20.58 -18.98 -0.33
CA ARG A 148 19.14 -18.73 -0.15
C ARG A 148 18.35 -18.56 -1.45
N GLY A 149 19.02 -18.57 -2.59
CA GLY A 149 18.40 -18.28 -3.88
C GLY A 149 18.11 -16.78 -4.07
N PRO A 150 17.15 -16.44 -4.95
CA PRO A 150 16.74 -15.06 -5.20
C PRO A 150 16.22 -14.38 -3.94
N LEU A 151 16.67 -13.15 -3.69
CA LEU A 151 16.29 -12.39 -2.50
C LEU A 151 15.81 -10.99 -2.84
N ARG A 152 14.85 -10.50 -2.04
CA ARG A 152 14.41 -9.10 -2.10
C ARG A 152 15.46 -8.18 -1.50
N GLY A 153 15.52 -6.94 -1.97
CA GLY A 153 16.41 -5.91 -1.41
C GLY A 153 16.21 -5.72 0.09
N THR A 154 14.96 -5.75 0.56
CA THR A 154 14.63 -5.75 2.00
C THR A 154 15.25 -6.93 2.75
N GLN A 155 15.15 -8.15 2.22
CA GLN A 155 15.75 -9.36 2.83
C GLN A 155 17.29 -9.30 2.83
N VAL A 156 17.90 -8.76 1.77
CA VAL A 156 19.35 -8.55 1.71
C VAL A 156 19.79 -7.51 2.73
N ASN A 157 19.04 -6.41 2.87
CA ASN A 157 19.33 -5.37 3.85
C ASN A 157 19.29 -5.88 5.29
N THR A 158 18.35 -6.78 5.60
CA THR A 158 18.27 -7.45 6.91
C THR A 158 19.34 -8.53 7.08
N ALA A 159 19.74 -9.24 6.02
CA ALA A 159 20.74 -10.29 6.14
C ALA A 159 22.18 -9.76 6.18
N LEU A 160 22.45 -8.61 5.54
CA LEU A 160 23.78 -8.01 5.39
C LEU A 160 23.83 -6.61 6.03
N HIS A 161 23.51 -6.53 7.31
CA HIS A 161 23.60 -5.28 8.06
C HIS A 161 25.03 -4.70 8.02
N GLY A 162 25.14 -3.40 7.73
CA GLY A 162 26.43 -2.70 7.64
C GLY A 162 27.21 -2.91 6.33
N VAL A 163 26.79 -3.83 5.47
CA VAL A 163 27.43 -4.07 4.16
C VAL A 163 26.85 -3.13 3.11
N LYS A 164 27.70 -2.55 2.26
CA LYS A 164 27.30 -1.73 1.11
C LYS A 164 26.76 -2.57 -0.06
N TRP A 165 25.77 -3.43 0.23
CA TRP A 165 25.22 -4.40 -0.72
C TRP A 165 24.59 -3.74 -1.95
N ARG A 166 24.05 -2.51 -1.84
CA ARG A 166 23.45 -1.78 -2.97
C ARG A 166 24.49 -1.46 -4.06
N ALA A 167 25.67 -0.99 -3.67
CA ALA A 167 26.77 -0.73 -4.60
C ALA A 167 27.32 -2.03 -5.20
N ALA A 168 27.48 -3.07 -4.37
CA ALA A 168 27.89 -4.40 -4.82
C ALA A 168 26.91 -4.98 -5.86
N THR A 169 25.61 -4.83 -5.61
CA THR A 169 24.54 -5.27 -6.51
C THR A 169 24.64 -4.57 -7.87
N GLU A 170 24.76 -3.25 -7.86
CA GLU A 170 24.89 -2.45 -9.08
C GLU A 170 26.13 -2.86 -9.91
N GLN A 171 27.28 -3.04 -9.26
CA GLN A 171 28.52 -3.43 -9.94
C GLN A 171 28.45 -4.85 -10.51
N LEU A 172 27.88 -5.80 -9.77
CA LEU A 172 27.70 -7.19 -10.22
C LEU A 172 26.66 -7.29 -11.33
N ALA A 173 25.60 -6.47 -11.29
CA ALA A 173 24.58 -6.44 -12.33
C ALA A 173 25.13 -5.92 -13.66
N ARG A 174 25.97 -4.87 -13.63
CA ARG A 174 26.67 -4.36 -14.84
C ARG A 174 27.57 -5.41 -15.50
N ARG A 175 28.10 -6.34 -14.71
CA ARG A 175 28.95 -7.45 -15.17
C ARG A 175 28.14 -8.68 -15.58
N GLY A 176 26.81 -8.64 -15.50
CA GLY A 176 25.96 -9.81 -15.81
C GLY A 176 26.13 -10.97 -14.83
N VAL A 177 26.67 -10.75 -13.63
CA VAL A 177 26.83 -11.80 -12.61
C VAL A 177 25.52 -12.04 -11.86
N ILE A 178 24.74 -10.98 -11.68
CA ILE A 178 23.41 -11.04 -11.08
C ILE A 178 22.43 -10.27 -11.95
N THR A 179 21.15 -10.61 -11.85
CA THR A 179 20.06 -9.85 -12.44
C THR A 179 19.32 -9.08 -11.34
N ARG A 180 18.98 -7.84 -11.66
CA ARG A 180 18.26 -6.93 -10.77
C ARG A 180 16.93 -6.55 -11.41
N GLN A 181 15.83 -7.04 -10.88
CA GLN A 181 14.49 -6.71 -11.38
C GLN A 181 13.71 -5.90 -10.36
N SER A 182 13.25 -4.70 -10.75
CA SER A 182 12.35 -3.92 -9.89
C SER A 182 10.93 -4.47 -9.96
N PHE A 183 10.25 -4.51 -8.81
CA PHE A 183 8.85 -4.88 -8.74
C PHE A 183 8.11 -4.00 -7.74
N LEU A 184 6.80 -3.86 -7.95
CA LEU A 184 5.89 -3.24 -7.00
C LEU A 184 5.20 -4.34 -6.20
N ALA A 185 5.47 -4.37 -4.90
CA ALA A 185 4.71 -5.21 -3.98
C ALA A 185 3.33 -4.58 -3.78
N PRO A 186 2.24 -5.36 -3.86
CA PRO A 186 0.89 -4.83 -3.70
C PRO A 186 0.66 -4.28 -2.28
N PRO A 187 -0.35 -3.41 -2.08
CA PRO A 187 -0.85 -3.04 -0.77
C PRO A 187 -1.07 -4.26 0.13
N ARG A 188 -0.72 -4.11 1.42
CA ARG A 188 -0.88 -5.16 2.44
C ARG A 188 -2.11 -4.95 3.32
N ALA A 189 -2.62 -3.72 3.37
CA ALA A 189 -3.85 -3.42 4.09
C ALA A 189 -4.99 -4.22 3.45
N ARG A 190 -5.75 -4.90 4.30
CA ARG A 190 -7.01 -5.52 3.91
C ARG A 190 -8.13 -4.77 4.62
N PRO A 191 -9.30 -4.59 3.99
CA PRO A 191 -10.47 -4.07 4.68
C PRO A 191 -10.67 -4.80 6.01
N ARG A 192 -10.93 -4.06 7.08
CA ARG A 192 -11.19 -4.67 8.38
C ARG A 192 -12.48 -5.47 8.29
N GLN A 193 -12.37 -6.79 8.28
CA GLN A 193 -13.54 -7.65 8.36
C GLN A 193 -14.01 -7.72 9.81
N VAL A 194 -15.28 -7.45 10.00
CA VAL A 194 -15.95 -7.53 11.28
C VAL A 194 -17.01 -8.63 11.18
N ARG A 195 -17.08 -9.51 12.18
CA ARG A 195 -18.15 -10.50 12.26
C ARG A 195 -19.40 -9.80 12.76
N THR A 196 -20.50 -9.94 12.05
CA THR A 196 -21.80 -9.42 12.47
C THR A 196 -22.78 -10.55 12.74
N ALA A 197 -23.72 -10.35 13.66
CA ALA A 197 -24.88 -11.19 13.86
C ALA A 197 -26.13 -10.42 13.44
N ARG A 198 -27.12 -11.12 12.89
CA ARG A 198 -28.44 -10.59 12.55
C ARG A 198 -29.47 -11.68 12.78
N LEU A 199 -30.64 -11.30 13.28
CA LEU A 199 -31.78 -12.20 13.32
C LEU A 199 -32.36 -12.38 11.91
N MET A 200 -32.51 -13.64 11.47
CA MET A 200 -33.12 -13.94 10.18
C MET A 200 -34.65 -13.73 10.25
N PRO A 201 -35.28 -13.06 9.27
CA PRO A 201 -36.70 -12.70 9.35
C PRO A 201 -37.69 -13.88 9.34
N THR A 202 -37.25 -15.06 8.87
CA THR A 202 -38.11 -16.18 8.50
C THR A 202 -38.17 -17.31 9.52
N THR A 203 -37.53 -17.15 10.68
CA THR A 203 -37.45 -18.21 11.69
C THR A 203 -38.37 -17.89 12.86
N ASP A 204 -39.34 -18.77 13.11
CA ASP A 204 -40.06 -18.81 14.38
C ASP A 204 -39.04 -19.07 15.49
N VAL A 205 -38.81 -18.06 16.32
CA VAL A 205 -37.72 -18.03 17.31
C VAL A 205 -37.94 -19.04 18.44
N ASP A 206 -39.18 -19.45 18.68
CA ASP A 206 -39.54 -20.33 19.80
C ASP A 206 -39.09 -21.80 19.59
N THR A 207 -39.07 -22.25 18.34
CA THR A 207 -38.74 -23.65 18.01
C THR A 207 -37.22 -23.96 18.17
N PRO A 208 -36.27 -23.13 17.67
CA PRO A 208 -34.83 -23.35 17.88
C PRO A 208 -34.36 -23.10 19.31
N LEU A 209 -35.02 -22.20 20.05
CA LEU A 209 -34.68 -21.87 21.44
C LEU A 209 -35.01 -22.98 22.45
N SER A 210 -35.95 -23.87 22.12
CA SER A 210 -36.46 -24.90 23.02
C SER A 210 -35.39 -25.87 23.56
N GLY A 211 -34.23 -25.99 22.88
CA GLY A 211 -33.08 -26.79 23.33
C GLY A 211 -31.95 -26.00 24.01
N LEU A 212 -32.06 -24.67 24.09
CA LEU A 212 -31.02 -23.77 24.53
C LEU A 212 -31.32 -23.24 25.94
N ARG A 213 -30.62 -23.78 26.95
CA ARG A 213 -30.90 -23.53 28.39
C ARG A 213 -30.20 -22.31 29.00
N SER A 214 -29.48 -21.51 28.21
CA SER A 214 -28.71 -20.38 28.76
C SER A 214 -29.56 -19.12 28.80
N GLU A 215 -29.49 -18.37 29.90
CA GLU A 215 -30.28 -17.13 30.10
C GLU A 215 -29.92 -16.01 29.12
N VAL A 216 -28.79 -16.13 28.42
CA VAL A 216 -28.33 -15.13 27.45
C VAL A 216 -29.05 -15.18 26.09
N TYR A 217 -29.69 -16.29 25.71
CA TYR A 217 -30.31 -16.40 24.36
C TYR A 217 -31.52 -15.48 24.14
N PRO A 218 -32.45 -15.32 25.10
CA PRO A 218 -33.52 -14.33 24.98
C PRO A 218 -32.98 -12.90 24.80
N ALA A 219 -31.97 -12.51 25.58
CA ALA A 219 -31.34 -11.20 25.48
C ALA A 219 -30.65 -10.97 24.11
N ILE A 220 -29.99 -11.99 23.55
CA ILE A 220 -29.43 -11.94 22.18
C ILE A 220 -30.52 -11.68 21.14
N ILE A 221 -31.65 -12.37 21.22
CA ILE A 221 -32.72 -12.26 20.24
C ILE A 221 -33.41 -10.90 20.35
N GLU A 222 -33.73 -10.46 21.56
CA GLU A 222 -34.34 -9.15 21.81
C GLU A 222 -33.45 -8.02 21.28
N PHE A 223 -32.15 -8.08 21.56
CA PHE A 223 -31.17 -7.11 21.07
C PHE A 223 -31.08 -7.09 19.55
N LEU A 224 -30.89 -8.26 18.91
CA LEU A 224 -30.77 -8.34 17.44
C LEU A 224 -32.08 -8.00 16.72
N HIS A 225 -33.23 -8.27 17.33
CA HIS A 225 -34.53 -7.87 16.80
C HIS A 225 -34.71 -6.34 16.87
N THR A 226 -34.32 -5.71 17.98
CA THR A 226 -34.40 -4.26 18.18
C THR A 226 -33.54 -3.49 17.18
N GLU A 227 -32.33 -3.96 16.91
CA GLU A 227 -31.41 -3.31 15.97
C GLU A 227 -31.82 -3.49 14.49
N GLY A 228 -32.59 -4.54 14.15
CA GLY A 228 -33.17 -4.74 12.81
C GLY A 228 -32.19 -5.04 11.66
N GLY A 229 -30.89 -4.89 11.89
CA GLY A 229 -29.81 -5.04 10.90
C GLY A 229 -28.62 -5.89 11.40
N PRO A 230 -27.57 -6.04 10.58
CA PRO A 230 -26.33 -6.69 10.99
C PRO A 230 -25.62 -5.86 12.07
N VAL A 231 -25.41 -6.46 13.24
CA VAL A 231 -24.72 -5.85 14.39
C VAL A 231 -23.38 -6.51 14.60
N ASP A 232 -22.31 -5.74 14.86
CA ASP A 232 -21.00 -6.28 15.23
C ASP A 232 -21.11 -7.16 16.48
N ILE A 233 -20.56 -8.38 16.43
CA ILE A 233 -20.65 -9.35 17.54
C ILE A 233 -20.07 -8.81 18.86
N SER A 234 -19.14 -7.86 18.82
CA SER A 234 -18.59 -7.24 20.02
C SER A 234 -19.64 -6.46 20.81
N TRP A 235 -20.58 -5.81 20.11
CA TRP A 235 -21.72 -5.14 20.73
C TRP A 235 -22.73 -6.13 21.27
N VAL A 236 -22.94 -7.25 20.56
CA VAL A 236 -23.80 -8.34 21.06
C VAL A 236 -23.23 -8.91 22.36
N TYR A 237 -21.91 -9.09 22.48
CA TYR A 237 -21.28 -9.54 23.72
C TYR A 237 -21.40 -8.52 24.86
N ALA A 238 -21.17 -7.24 24.55
CA ALA A 238 -21.22 -6.17 25.54
C ALA A 238 -22.64 -6.01 26.12
N GLU A 239 -23.67 -6.08 25.28
CA GLU A 239 -25.04 -5.82 25.71
C GLU A 239 -25.70 -7.04 26.36
N THR A 240 -25.39 -8.24 25.88
CA THR A 240 -26.12 -9.46 26.31
C THR A 240 -25.31 -10.35 27.24
N GLY A 241 -24.03 -10.02 27.48
CA GLY A 241 -23.10 -10.85 28.25
C GLY A 241 -22.78 -12.20 27.59
N CYS A 242 -23.21 -12.42 26.35
CA CYS A 242 -22.97 -13.70 25.69
C CYS A 242 -21.52 -13.84 25.24
N GLN A 243 -21.09 -15.10 25.15
CA GLN A 243 -19.78 -15.48 24.62
C GLN A 243 -19.87 -16.07 23.21
N ARG A 244 -18.75 -16.11 22.49
CA ARG A 244 -18.64 -16.56 21.09
C ARG A 244 -19.31 -17.91 20.78
N TYR A 245 -19.31 -18.87 21.71
CA TYR A 245 -19.93 -20.17 21.47
C TYR A 245 -21.46 -20.13 21.46
N HIS A 246 -22.09 -19.11 22.07
CA HIS A 246 -23.55 -18.93 22.02
C HIS A 246 -24.02 -18.52 20.62
N LEU A 247 -23.22 -17.75 19.87
CA LEU A 247 -23.56 -17.30 18.51
C LEU A 247 -23.20 -18.31 17.41
N ASN A 248 -22.64 -19.46 17.78
CA ASN A 248 -22.20 -20.51 16.85
C ASN A 248 -23.07 -21.79 16.96
N LYS A 249 -24.18 -21.74 17.70
CA LYS A 249 -25.17 -22.83 17.79
C LYS A 249 -26.28 -22.64 16.78
#